data_AF-L1JU26-F1
#
_entry.id   AF-L1JU26-F1
#
_cell.length_a   1.000
_cell.length_b   1.000
_cell.length_c   1.000
_cell.angle_alpha   90.00
_cell.angle_beta   90.00
_cell.angle_gamma   90.00
#
_symmetry.space_group_name_H-M   'P 1'
#
loop_
_entity.id
_entity.type
_entity.pdbx_description
1 polymer ?
#
loop_
_entity_poly.entity_id
_entity_poly.type
_entity_poly.pdbx_seq_one_letter_code
_entity_poly.pdbx_strand_id
1 'polypeptide(L)' 'PRDSHSSTSEDKECMICLSGFRTGERIRMLPCLHTFHKLCIDEWLQTHEQCPLCMQNV' A
#
# COMPACT_ATOMS: atom_id res chain seq x y z
N PRO A 1 1.13 -25.66 -17.03
CA PRO A 1 0.82 -25.76 -15.58
C PRO A 1 1.87 -25.02 -14.74
N ARG A 2 1.66 -23.72 -14.61
CA ARG A 2 2.38 -22.74 -13.78
C ARG A 2 1.52 -21.48 -13.95
N ASP A 3 0.73 -21.00 -13.00
CA ASP A 3 0.81 -21.13 -11.55
C ASP A 3 -0.61 -21.14 -11.01
N SER A 4 -0.97 -22.23 -10.33
CA SER A 4 -2.15 -22.30 -9.47
C SER A 4 -1.75 -21.84 -8.08
N HIS A 5 -1.91 -20.55 -7.77
CA HIS A 5 -2.13 -20.04 -6.41
C HIS A 5 -3.39 -19.19 -6.49
N SER A 6 -4.55 -19.81 -6.28
CA SER A 6 -5.15 -19.95 -4.94
C SER A 6 -5.39 -18.57 -4.33
N SER A 7 -6.61 -18.09 -4.49
CA SER A 7 -7.22 -17.05 -3.67
C SER A 7 -6.90 -17.26 -2.19
N THR A 8 -6.95 -16.17 -1.43
CA THR A 8 -6.80 -16.03 0.03
C THR A 8 -5.37 -15.86 0.52
N SER A 9 -4.99 -14.60 0.71
CA SER A 9 -4.37 -14.11 1.95
C SER A 9 -4.40 -12.58 1.90
N GLU A 10 -4.82 -11.96 3.00
CA GLU A 10 -4.69 -10.53 3.27
C GLU A 10 -3.21 -10.15 3.43
N ASP A 11 -2.38 -10.46 2.43
CA ASP A 11 -1.01 -10.01 2.37
C ASP A 11 -1.08 -8.51 2.12
N LYS A 12 -1.03 -7.74 3.21
CA LYS A 12 -0.93 -6.29 3.14
C LYS A 12 0.35 -6.00 2.34
N GLU A 13 0.17 -5.56 1.11
CA GLU A 13 1.24 -5.11 0.22
C GLU A 13 1.06 -3.63 -0.09
N CYS A 14 2.17 -2.95 -0.35
CA CYS A 14 2.14 -1.56 -0.72
C CYS A 14 1.76 -1.43 -2.19
N MET A 15 0.57 -0.92 -2.48
CA MET A 15 0.10 -0.77 -3.87
C MET A 15 0.88 0.25 -4.71
N ILE A 16 1.77 1.03 -4.08
CA ILE A 16 2.64 1.98 -4.80
C ILE A 16 3.86 1.27 -5.39
N CYS A 17 4.50 0.37 -4.64
CA CYS A 17 5.68 -0.37 -5.08
C CYS A 17 5.42 -1.87 -5.33
N LEU A 18 4.17 -2.31 -5.17
CA LEU A 18 3.70 -3.70 -5.33
C LEU A 18 4.57 -4.71 -4.56
N SER A 19 5.01 -4.30 -3.37
CA SER A 19 5.89 -5.09 -2.50
C SER A 19 5.23 -5.31 -1.14
N GLY A 20 5.33 -6.53 -0.62
CA GLY A 20 4.83 -6.89 0.71
C GLY A 20 5.51 -6.10 1.82
N PHE A 21 4.78 -5.81 2.90
CA PHE A 21 5.36 -5.16 4.08
C PHE A 21 6.25 -6.14 4.86
N ARG A 22 7.45 -5.69 5.24
CA ARG A 22 8.38 -6.47 6.07
C ARG A 22 8.43 -5.92 7.50
N THR A 23 8.71 -6.81 8.45
CA THR A 23 8.92 -6.42 9.85
C THR A 23 10.06 -5.41 9.97
N GLY A 24 9.78 -4.25 10.58
CA GLY A 24 10.75 -3.16 10.74
C GLY A 24 10.69 -2.09 9.65
N GLU A 25 9.92 -2.30 8.57
CA GLU A 25 9.67 -1.24 7.60
C GLU A 25 8.74 -0.18 8.16
N ARG A 26 8.98 1.07 7.75
CA ARG A 26 8.11 2.19 8.11
C ARG A 26 6.89 2.17 7.21
N ILE A 27 5.74 1.92 7.80
CA ILE A 27 4.44 1.99 7.14
C ILE A 27 3.64 3.18 7.67
N ARG A 28 2.69 3.65 6.87
CA ARG A 28 1.77 4.73 7.24
C ARG A 28 0.35 4.28 6.86
N MET A 29 -0.55 4.43 7.83
CA MET A 29 -1.98 4.19 7.64
C MET A 29 -2.68 5.53 7.42
N LEU A 30 -3.50 5.60 6.38
CA LEU A 30 -4.30 6.78 6.03
C LEU A 30 -5.65 6.76 6.79
N PRO A 31 -6.37 7.88 6.91
CA PRO A 31 -7.70 7.90 7.54
C PRO A 31 -8.72 7.01 6.81
N CYS A 32 -8.51 6.73 5.52
CA CYS A 32 -9.29 5.76 4.75
C CYS A 32 -8.91 4.29 5.03
N LEU A 33 -8.13 4.01 6.09
CA LEU A 33 -7.69 2.69 6.55
C LEU A 33 -6.76 1.92 5.59
N HIS A 34 -6.30 2.56 4.52
CA HIS A 34 -5.30 2.00 3.63
C HIS A 34 -3.89 2.19 4.17
N THR A 35 -3.06 1.15 4.02
CA THR A 35 -1.69 1.12 4.53
C THR A 35 -0.70 1.09 3.37
N PHE A 36 0.33 1.92 3.45
CA PHE A 36 1.40 2.02 2.45
C PHE A 36 2.75 2.13 3.14
N HIS A 37 3.84 1.91 2.42
CA HIS A 37 5.16 2.27 2.94
C HIS A 37 5.20 3.77 3.14
N LYS A 38 5.74 4.21 4.28
CA LYS A 38 5.88 5.62 4.62
C LYS A 38 6.59 6.39 3.51
N LEU A 39 7.68 5.85 2.98
CA LEU A 39 8.41 6.46 1.87
C LEU A 39 7.53 6.60 0.62
N CYS A 40 6.93 5.49 0.19
CA CYS A 40 6.09 5.47 -1.01
C CYS A 40 4.91 6.46 -0.93
N ILE A 41 4.19 6.48 0.20
CA ILE A 41 3.07 7.40 0.35
C ILE A 41 3.52 8.84 0.58
N ASP A 42 4.65 9.08 1.27
CA ASP A 42 5.19 10.43 1.43
C ASP A 42 5.61 11.01 0.06
N GLU A 43 6.18 10.21 -0.84
CA GLU A 43 6.51 10.62 -2.21
C GLU A 43 5.25 10.90 -3.05
N TRP A 44 4.23 10.03 -2.94
CA TRP A 44 2.95 10.24 -3.60
C TRP A 44 2.28 11.54 -3.13
N LEU A 45 2.26 11.78 -1.82
CA LEU A 45 1.66 12.96 -1.20
C LEU A 45 2.35 14.28 -1.52
N GLN A 46 3.58 14.26 -2.05
CA GLN A 46 4.22 15.48 -2.56
C GLN A 46 3.55 16.02 -3.83
N THR A 47 2.80 15.17 -4.55
CA THR A 47 2.15 15.54 -5.81
C THR A 47 0.63 15.38 -5.76
N HIS A 48 0.12 14.45 -4.95
CA HIS A 48 -1.29 14.11 -4.89
C HIS A 48 -1.77 14.05 -3.44
N GLU A 49 -2.81 14.79 -3.07
CA GLU A 49 -3.32 14.83 -1.70
C GLU A 49 -4.36 13.73 -1.41
N GLN A 50 -4.40 12.69 -2.25
CA GLN A 50 -5.42 11.65 -2.27
C GLN A 50 -4.81 10.26 -2.20
N CYS A 51 -5.52 9.34 -1.55
CA CYS A 51 -5.13 7.94 -1.44
C CYS A 51 -5.11 7.28 -2.82
N PRO A 52 -4.01 6.60 -3.22
CA PRO A 52 -3.91 5.97 -4.54
C PRO A 52 -4.87 4.77 -4.73
N LEU A 53 -5.46 4.25 -3.65
CA LEU A 53 -6.39 3.12 -3.68
C LEU A 53 -7.86 3.54 -3.84
N CYS A 54 -8.28 4.60 -3.15
CA CYS A 54 -9.69 4.99 -3.09
C CYS A 54 -9.95 6.44 -3.48
N MET A 55 -8.91 7.19 -3.84
CA MET A 55 -8.95 8.61 -4.21
C MET A 55 -9.58 9.52 -3.14
N GLN A 56 -9.63 9.07 -1.89
CA GLN A 56 -10.07 9.88 -0.74
C GLN A 56 -8.93 10.79 -0.29
N ASN A 57 -9.26 12.03 0.10
CA ASN A 57 -8.27 12.93 0.69
C ASN A 57 -7.63 12.32 1.94
N VAL A 58 -6.33 12.56 2.07
CA VAL A 58 -5.46 11.99 3.11
C VAL A 58 -5.42 12.84 4.37
#